data_AF-A0A929FPC8-F1
#
_entry.id   AF-A0A929FPC8-F1
#
_cell.length_a   1.000
_cell.length_b   1.000
_cell.length_c   1.000
_cell.angle_alpha   90.00
_cell.angle_beta   90.00
_cell.angle_gamma   90.00
#
_symmetry.space_group_name_H-M   'P 1'
#
loop_
_entity.id
_entity.type
_entity.pdbx_description
1 polymer ?
#
loop_
_entity_poly.entity_id
_entity_poly.type
_entity_poly.pdbx_seq_one_letter_code
_entity_poly.pdbx_strand_id
1 'polypeptide(L)'
;MKAKKVPVEVFAKGSEAFTNPIEGLHMIVTAYTEYMKVAEQERTKRRAIAAWEKATIVKINSQRDVLIQYLDRSFDERAENFRALFSVVDRAIASDNNEQLALALHSITELAKSSPFKELANLASVRAALDDPNHEWQF
;
A
#
# COMPACT_ATOMS: atom_id res chain seq x y z
N MET A 1 18.28 -7.52 -16.41
CA MET A 1 18.59 -7.39 -17.85
C MET A 1 19.98 -6.79 -17.99
N LYS A 2 20.93 -7.47 -18.65
CA LYS A 2 22.27 -6.93 -18.89
C LYS A 2 22.14 -5.72 -19.83
N ALA A 3 22.53 -4.53 -19.37
CA ALA A 3 22.66 -3.36 -20.23
C ALA A 3 23.72 -3.68 -21.29
N LYS A 4 23.31 -3.83 -22.55
CA LYS A 4 24.24 -3.90 -23.67
C LYS A 4 24.84 -2.51 -23.78
N LYS A 5 26.04 -2.33 -23.18
CA LYS A 5 26.83 -1.09 -23.31
C LYS A 5 26.91 -0.81 -24.80
N VAL A 6 26.35 0.32 -25.23
CA VAL A 6 26.63 0.85 -26.56
C VAL A 6 28.15 1.03 -26.59
N PRO A 7 28.88 0.35 -27.51
CA PRO A 7 30.32 0.46 -27.53
C PRO A 7 30.67 1.91 -27.87
N VAL A 8 31.29 2.61 -26.92
CA VAL A 8 31.91 3.94 -27.09
C VAL A 8 33.06 3.89 -28.12
N GLU A 9 33.44 2.69 -28.56
CA GLU A 9 34.47 2.43 -29.58
C GLU A 9 34.15 3.02 -30.96
N VAL A 10 32.89 3.37 -31.26
CA VAL A 10 32.52 3.97 -32.57
C VAL A 10 33.23 5.31 -32.81
N PHE A 11 33.59 6.05 -31.75
CA PHE A 11 34.23 7.36 -31.88
C PHE A 11 35.77 7.33 -31.76
N ALA A 12 36.39 6.18 -31.49
CA ALA A 12 37.83 6.09 -31.23
C ALA A 12 38.69 5.87 -32.50
N LYS A 13 38.11 5.56 -33.66
CA LYS A 13 38.82 5.42 -34.95
C LYS A 13 38.78 6.72 -35.76
N GLY A 14 39.21 7.82 -35.16
CA GLY A 14 39.41 9.09 -35.84
C GLY A 14 40.68 9.08 -36.68
N SER A 15 40.65 8.50 -37.89
CA SER A 15 41.41 8.94 -39.08
C SER A 15 41.45 7.89 -40.20
N GLU A 16 41.14 6.62 -39.95
CA GLU A 16 41.17 5.56 -40.99
C GLU A 16 39.79 5.10 -41.48
N ALA A 17 38.69 5.55 -40.87
CA ALA A 17 37.35 5.00 -41.07
C ALA A 17 36.52 5.61 -42.22
N PHE A 18 37.09 6.49 -43.04
CA PHE A 18 36.37 7.16 -44.14
C PHE A 18 36.90 6.80 -45.54
N THR A 19 37.41 5.60 -45.73
CA THR A 19 37.84 5.15 -47.07
C THR A 19 36.65 4.86 -48.02
N ASN A 20 35.43 4.68 -47.49
CA ASN A 20 34.21 4.46 -48.28
C ASN A 20 33.01 5.29 -47.75
N PRO A 21 32.55 6.32 -48.47
CA PRO A 21 31.40 7.15 -48.08
C PRO A 21 30.09 6.37 -47.83
N ILE A 22 29.91 5.22 -48.49
CA ILE A 22 28.72 4.38 -48.34
C ILE A 22 28.72 3.70 -46.95
N GLU A 23 29.87 3.27 -46.46
CA GLU A 23 30.00 2.64 -45.14
C GLU A 23 29.74 3.65 -44.01
N GLY A 24 30.24 4.88 -44.16
CA GLY A 24 29.95 5.97 -43.24
C GLY A 24 28.46 6.28 -43.15
N LEU A 25 27.76 6.35 -44.29
CA LEU A 25 26.31 6.55 -44.33
C LEU A 25 25.56 5.38 -43.66
N HIS A 26 25.97 4.13 -43.93
CA HIS A 26 25.37 2.96 -43.33
C HIS A 26 25.53 2.95 -41.80
N MET A 27 26.70 3.34 -41.28
CA MET A 27 26.93 3.47 -39.85
C MET A 27 26.01 4.52 -39.21
N ILE A 28 25.85 5.69 -39.84
CA ILE A 28 24.97 6.76 -39.34
C ILE A 28 23.52 6.30 -39.29
N VAL A 29 23.02 5.70 -40.38
CA VAL A 29 21.63 5.19 -40.46
C VAL A 29 21.40 4.09 -39.42
N THR A 30 22.37 3.20 -39.23
CA THR A 30 22.29 2.13 -38.23
C THR A 30 22.23 2.71 -36.81
N ALA A 31 23.15 3.61 -36.47
CA ALA A 31 23.20 4.25 -35.15
C ALA A 31 21.93 5.06 -34.85
N TYR A 32 21.41 5.80 -35.84
CA TYR A 32 20.14 6.52 -35.69
C TYR A 32 18.97 5.57 -35.48
N THR A 33 18.88 4.48 -36.25
CA THR A 33 17.81 3.50 -36.12
C THR A 33 17.86 2.78 -34.77
N GLU A 34 19.06 2.44 -34.28
CA GLU A 34 19.27 1.87 -32.95
C GLU A 34 18.88 2.85 -31.85
N TYR A 35 19.29 4.11 -31.96
CA TYR A 35 18.89 5.16 -31.04
C TYR A 35 17.36 5.29 -30.97
N MET A 36 16.67 5.35 -32.12
CA MET A 36 15.22 5.45 -32.17
C MET A 36 14.52 4.26 -31.50
N LYS A 37 15.02 3.03 -31.74
CA LYS A 37 14.51 1.82 -31.07
C LYS A 37 14.69 1.89 -29.56
N VAL A 38 15.88 2.27 -29.08
CA VAL A 38 16.17 2.39 -27.65
C VAL A 38 15.33 3.50 -27.03
N ALA A 39 15.21 4.66 -27.69
CA ALA A 39 14.43 5.79 -27.21
C ALA A 39 12.95 5.41 -27.00
N GLU A 40 12.34 4.70 -27.94
CA GLU A 40 10.95 4.22 -27.81
C GLU A 40 10.80 3.14 -26.73
N GLN A 41 11.75 2.23 -26.60
CA GLN A 41 11.76 1.24 -25.51
C GLN A 41 11.85 1.91 -24.14
N GLU A 42 12.75 2.89 -23.96
CA GLU A 42 12.91 3.61 -22.71
C GLU A 42 11.70 4.53 -22.42
N ARG A 43 11.07 5.12 -23.44
CA ARG A 43 9.79 5.83 -23.27
C ARG A 43 8.71 4.90 -22.76
N THR A 44 8.60 3.70 -23.33
CA THR A 44 7.63 2.69 -22.90
C THR A 44 7.89 2.25 -21.46
N LYS A 45 9.15 1.99 -21.09
CA LYS A 45 9.53 1.63 -19.70
C LYS A 45 9.17 2.75 -18.71
N ARG A 46 9.47 4.02 -19.03
CA ARG A 46 9.11 5.15 -18.16
C ARG A 46 7.60 5.28 -17.98
N ARG A 47 6.81 5.09 -19.05
CA ARG A 47 5.34 5.08 -18.96
C ARG A 47 4.84 3.93 -18.08
N ALA A 48 5.43 2.74 -18.21
CA ALA A 48 5.07 1.60 -17.38
C ALA A 48 5.37 1.85 -15.89
N ILE A 49 6.53 2.44 -15.58
CA ILE A 49 6.89 2.82 -14.20
C ILE A 49 5.90 3.84 -13.65
N ALA A 50 5.56 4.89 -14.40
CA ALA A 50 4.61 5.91 -13.96
C ALA A 50 3.20 5.34 -13.74
N ALA A 51 2.75 4.42 -14.60
CA ALA A 51 1.47 3.74 -14.44
C ALA A 51 1.46 2.84 -13.20
N TRP A 52 2.54 2.08 -12.99
CA TRP A 52 2.72 1.24 -11.80
C TRP A 52 2.73 2.08 -10.53
N GLU A 53 3.51 3.15 -10.49
CA GLU A 53 3.59 4.08 -9.36
C GLU A 53 2.20 4.62 -9.00
N LYS A 54 1.46 5.14 -9.99
CA LYS A 54 0.11 5.66 -9.79
C LYS A 54 -0.83 4.60 -9.21
N ALA A 55 -0.83 3.39 -9.78
CA ALA A 55 -1.67 2.29 -9.30
C ALA A 55 -1.30 1.87 -7.87
N THR A 56 0.00 1.80 -7.56
CA THR A 56 0.49 1.45 -6.23
C THR A 56 0.13 2.51 -5.19
N ILE A 57 0.26 3.80 -5.50
CA ILE A 57 -0.13 4.89 -4.59
C ILE A 57 -1.63 4.83 -4.31
N VAL A 58 -2.47 4.67 -5.34
CA VAL A 58 -3.92 4.54 -5.16
C VAL A 58 -4.24 3.34 -4.28
N LYS A 59 -3.61 2.18 -4.52
CA LYS A 59 -3.80 0.98 -3.69
C LYS A 59 -3.44 1.25 -2.22
N ILE A 60 -2.28 1.85 -1.95
CA ILE A 60 -1.83 2.15 -0.58
C ILE A 60 -2.81 3.10 0.10
N ASN A 61 -3.28 4.14 -0.60
CA ASN A 61 -4.23 5.10 -0.03
C ASN A 61 -5.57 4.42 0.28
N SER A 62 -6.11 3.61 -0.63
CA SER A 62 -7.34 2.86 -0.37
C SER A 62 -7.22 1.91 0.83
N GLN A 63 -6.09 1.19 0.94
CA GLN A 63 -5.83 0.31 2.09
C GLN A 63 -5.70 1.10 3.40
N ARG A 64 -5.07 2.27 3.36
CA ARG A 64 -5.00 3.19 4.51
C ARG A 64 -6.39 3.65 4.92
N ASP A 65 -7.22 4.09 3.98
CA ASP A 65 -8.54 4.65 4.28
C ASP A 65 -9.45 3.61 4.93
N VAL A 66 -9.43 2.37 4.44
CA VAL A 66 -10.14 1.23 5.07
C VAL A 66 -9.65 1.00 6.50
N LEU A 67 -8.33 0.98 6.71
CA LEU A 67 -7.75 0.76 8.03
C LEU A 67 -8.14 1.88 9.00
N ILE A 68 -8.05 3.15 8.59
CA ILE A 68 -8.44 4.29 9.42
C ILE A 68 -9.93 4.23 9.76
N GLN A 69 -10.79 3.91 8.79
CA GLN A 69 -12.22 3.76 9.03
C GLN A 69 -12.52 2.64 10.02
N TYR A 70 -11.83 1.50 9.90
CA TYR A 70 -11.94 0.41 10.86
C TYR A 70 -11.57 0.88 12.27
N LEU A 71 -10.44 1.57 12.40
CA LEU A 71 -9.99 2.09 13.70
C LEU A 71 -11.01 3.05 14.30
N ASP A 72 -11.46 4.06 13.56
CA ASP A 72 -12.43 5.03 14.03
C ASP A 72 -13.71 4.33 14.52
N ARG A 73 -14.22 3.37 13.74
CA ARG A 73 -15.42 2.62 14.10
C ARG A 73 -15.23 1.76 15.36
N SER A 74 -14.13 1.02 15.46
CA SER A 74 -13.83 0.18 16.64
C SER A 74 -13.66 1.01 17.92
N PHE A 75 -13.14 2.24 17.82
CA PHE A 75 -13.06 3.15 18.96
C PHE A 75 -14.41 3.75 19.33
N ASP A 76 -15.22 4.16 18.35
CA ASP A 76 -16.56 4.69 18.57
C ASP A 76 -17.47 3.66 19.26
N GLU A 77 -17.49 2.43 18.76
CA GLU A 77 -18.29 1.35 19.34
C GLU A 77 -17.82 1.00 20.75
N ARG A 78 -16.50 0.99 20.99
CA ARG A 78 -15.97 0.79 22.35
C ARG A 78 -16.42 1.92 23.28
N ALA A 79 -16.44 3.17 22.81
CA ALA A 79 -16.93 4.30 23.61
C ALA A 79 -18.43 4.19 23.91
N GLU A 80 -19.24 3.75 22.95
CA GLU A 80 -20.67 3.47 23.14
C GLU A 80 -20.90 2.35 24.15
N ASN A 81 -20.14 1.26 24.05
CA ASN A 81 -20.21 0.13 24.97
C ASN A 81 -19.86 0.55 26.41
N PHE A 82 -18.81 1.36 26.61
CA PHE A 82 -18.52 1.91 27.94
C PHE A 82 -19.65 2.79 28.47
N ARG A 83 -20.20 3.69 27.65
CA ARG A 83 -21.35 4.53 28.05
C ARG A 83 -22.54 3.69 28.49
N ALA A 84 -22.86 2.63 27.73
CA ALA A 84 -23.94 1.71 28.06
C ALA A 84 -23.69 0.98 29.39
N LEU A 85 -22.47 0.47 29.60
CA LEU A 85 -22.09 -0.21 30.84
C LEU A 85 -22.12 0.73 32.07
N PHE A 86 -21.64 1.96 31.95
CA PHE A 86 -21.76 2.94 33.04
C PHE A 86 -23.22 3.28 33.34
N SER A 87 -24.08 3.36 32.33
CA SER A 87 -25.52 3.53 32.56
C SER A 87 -26.16 2.33 33.30
N VAL A 88 -25.66 1.11 33.11
CA VAL A 88 -26.07 -0.06 33.90
C VAL A 88 -25.59 0.08 35.35
N VAL A 89 -24.35 0.53 35.57
CA VAL A 89 -23.81 0.81 36.92
C VAL A 89 -24.69 1.82 37.66
N ASP A 90 -25.02 2.95 37.04
CA ASP A 90 -25.87 3.98 37.64
C ASP A 90 -27.24 3.42 38.05
N ARG A 91 -27.87 2.61 37.18
CA ARG A 91 -29.14 1.94 37.50
C ARG A 91 -29.01 0.94 38.65
N ALA A 92 -27.96 0.12 38.64
CA ALA A 92 -27.73 -0.87 39.68
C ALA A 92 -27.54 -0.24 41.06
N ILE A 93 -26.82 0.89 41.12
CA ILE A 93 -26.67 1.70 42.34
C ILE A 93 -28.03 2.26 42.79
N ALA A 94 -28.80 2.85 41.86
CA ALA A 94 -30.10 3.43 42.19
C ALA A 94 -31.12 2.39 42.68
N SER A 95 -30.99 1.12 42.26
CA SER A 95 -31.88 0.02 42.66
C SER A 95 -31.32 -0.86 43.78
N ASP A 96 -30.18 -0.51 44.38
CA ASP A 96 -29.47 -1.33 45.39
C ASP A 96 -29.22 -2.78 44.93
N ASN A 97 -28.97 -2.96 43.63
CA ASN A 97 -28.77 -4.28 43.01
C ASN A 97 -27.27 -4.59 42.89
N ASN A 98 -26.71 -5.12 43.98
CA ASN A 98 -25.28 -5.45 44.07
C ASN A 98 -24.83 -6.52 43.07
N GLU A 99 -25.71 -7.45 42.67
CA GLU A 99 -25.38 -8.47 41.67
C GLU A 99 -25.19 -7.84 40.28
N GLN A 100 -26.12 -6.97 39.87
CA GLN A 100 -26.01 -6.25 38.60
C GLN A 100 -24.82 -5.29 38.59
N LEU A 101 -24.53 -4.64 39.72
CA LEU A 101 -23.36 -3.78 39.88
C LEU A 101 -22.06 -4.56 39.67
N ALA A 102 -21.92 -5.72 40.33
CA ALA A 102 -20.73 -6.56 40.21
C ALA A 102 -20.53 -7.05 38.76
N LEU A 103 -21.61 -7.47 38.09
CA LEU A 103 -21.55 -7.90 36.70
C LEU A 103 -21.13 -6.76 35.76
N ALA A 104 -21.72 -5.57 35.91
CA ALA A 104 -21.40 -4.42 35.08
C ALA A 104 -19.94 -3.97 35.24
N LEU A 105 -19.44 -3.92 36.48
CA LEU A 105 -18.03 -3.60 36.76
C LEU A 105 -17.09 -4.65 36.18
N HIS A 106 -17.44 -5.94 36.28
CA HIS A 106 -16.67 -7.01 35.66
C HIS A 106 -16.59 -6.83 34.14
N SER A 107 -17.72 -6.58 33.48
CA SER A 107 -17.77 -6.32 32.03
C SER A 107 -16.96 -5.10 31.61
N ILE A 108 -16.99 -4.00 32.38
CA ILE A 108 -16.14 -2.82 32.15
C ILE A 108 -14.66 -3.21 32.19
N THR A 109 -14.28 -4.00 33.20
CA THR A 109 -12.89 -4.43 33.38
C THR A 109 -12.43 -5.33 32.23
N GLU A 110 -13.27 -6.27 31.78
CA GLU A 110 -12.97 -7.14 30.64
C GLU A 110 -12.87 -6.35 29.33
N LEU A 111 -13.77 -5.39 29.10
CA LEU A 111 -13.71 -4.52 27.93
C LEU A 111 -12.43 -3.67 27.95
N ALA A 112 -12.04 -3.14 29.11
CA ALA A 112 -10.81 -2.36 29.29
C ALA A 112 -9.52 -3.19 29.10
N LYS A 113 -9.55 -4.48 29.44
CA LYS A 113 -8.43 -5.41 29.19
C LYS A 113 -8.30 -5.78 27.70
N SER A 114 -9.40 -5.73 26.95
CA SER A 114 -9.40 -6.07 25.53
C SER A 114 -8.78 -4.94 24.69
N SER A 115 -7.89 -5.30 23.76
CA SER A 115 -7.30 -4.33 22.83
C SER A 115 -8.27 -4.01 21.67
N PRO A 116 -8.44 -2.74 21.25
CA PRO A 116 -9.10 -2.38 19.99
C PRO A 116 -8.40 -2.97 18.77
N PHE A 117 -7.13 -3.31 18.90
CA PHE A 117 -6.29 -3.80 17.82
C PHE A 117 -6.15 -5.33 17.86
N LYS A 118 -6.99 -6.05 18.61
CA LYS A 118 -6.87 -7.50 18.76
C LYS A 118 -6.90 -8.21 17.40
N GLU A 119 -7.75 -7.76 16.48
CA GLU A 119 -7.83 -8.32 15.13
C GLU A 119 -6.70 -7.85 14.21
N LEU A 120 -6.10 -6.69 14.53
CA LEU A 120 -4.92 -6.15 13.83
C LEU A 120 -3.59 -6.71 14.36
N ALA A 121 -3.62 -7.59 15.36
CA ALA A 121 -2.41 -8.12 15.99
C ALA A 121 -1.53 -8.91 15.01
N ASN A 122 -2.11 -9.47 13.95
CA ASN A 122 -1.40 -10.19 12.91
C ASN A 122 -1.39 -9.41 11.59
N LEU A 123 -0.25 -8.78 11.28
CA LEU A 123 -0.07 -8.01 10.06
C LEU A 123 -0.26 -8.83 8.77
N ALA A 124 0.00 -10.14 8.80
CA ALA A 124 -0.20 -11.00 7.64
C ALA A 124 -1.68 -11.23 7.34
N SER A 125 -2.52 -11.41 8.37
CA SER A 125 -3.97 -11.54 8.18
C SER A 125 -4.60 -10.20 7.78
N VAL A 126 -4.15 -9.10 8.37
CA VAL A 126 -4.59 -7.74 7.97
C VAL A 126 -4.27 -7.49 6.49
N ARG A 127 -3.07 -7.86 6.05
CA ARG A 127 -2.70 -7.73 4.64
C ARG A 127 -3.60 -8.57 3.72
N ALA A 128 -3.87 -9.81 4.11
CA ALA A 128 -4.76 -10.68 3.34
C ALA A 128 -6.18 -10.10 3.25
N ALA A 129 -6.72 -9.58 4.36
CA ALA A 129 -8.01 -8.90 4.40
C ALA A 129 -8.04 -7.63 3.53
N LEU A 130 -6.98 -6.81 3.56
CA LEU A 130 -6.85 -5.61 2.72
C LEU A 130 -6.62 -5.90 1.23
N ASP A 131 -6.22 -7.12 0.88
CA ASP A 131 -6.08 -7.57 -0.50
C ASP A 131 -7.36 -8.26 -1.02
N ASP A 132 -8.34 -8.58 -0.15
CA ASP A 132 -9.63 -9.18 -0.49
C ASP A 132 -10.75 -8.11 -0.57
N PRO A 133 -11.28 -7.82 -1.78
CA PRO A 133 -12.34 -6.82 -1.96
C PRO A 133 -13.67 -7.15 -1.28
N ASN A 134 -13.91 -8.42 -0.93
CA ASN A 134 -15.16 -8.89 -0.33
C ASN A 134 -15.03 -9.13 1.18
N HIS A 135 -13.90 -8.75 1.78
CA HIS A 135 -13.69 -8.95 3.21
C HIS A 135 -14.62 -8.05 4.03
N GLU A 136 -15.48 -8.67 4.84
CA GLU A 136 -16.33 -7.98 5.80
C GLU A 136 -15.62 -7.87 7.15
N TRP A 137 -15.39 -6.63 7.60
CA TRP A 137 -14.85 -6.35 8.92
C TRP A 137 -15.97 -6.45 9.97
N GLN A 138 -15.74 -7.22 11.03
CA GLN A 138 -16.61 -7.29 12.19
C GLN A 138 -16.16 -6.26 13.23
N PHE A 139 -17.12 -5.64 13.91
CA PHE A 139 -16.87 -4.57 14.89
C PHE A 139 -17.42 -5.00 16.26
#